data_AF-A0A954QUR9-F1
#
_entry.id   AF-A0A954QUR9-F1
#
_cell.length_a   1.000
_cell.length_b   1.000
_cell.length_c   1.000
_cell.angle_alpha   90.00
_cell.angle_beta   90.00
_cell.angle_gamma   90.00
#
_symmetry.space_group_name_H-M   'P 1'
#
loop_
_entity.id
_entity.type
_entity.pdbx_description
1 polymer ?
#
loop_
_entity_poly.entity_id
_entity_poly.type
_entity_poly.pdbx_seq_one_letter_code
_entity_poly.pdbx_strand_id
1 'polypeptide(L)'
;PCQELFDDQPIAYRQSVLPQSCDVRIACEAGVRQGWEKYIGANGHFVGMFSFGASGPANELYDHFKINAAQIVSLAQVAIRGLDDSSTT
;
A
#
# COMPACT_ATOMS: atom_id res chain seq x y z
N PRO A 1 -6.70 -8.62 -8.74
CA PRO A 1 -6.32 -9.96 -8.23
C PRO A 1 -5.12 -10.58 -8.97
N CYS A 2 -4.84 -10.19 -10.23
CA CYS A 2 -3.65 -10.57 -10.97
C CYS A 2 -3.00 -9.30 -11.52
N GLN A 3 -1.71 -9.12 -11.27
CA GLN A 3 -0.99 -7.92 -11.66
C GLN A 3 -0.74 -7.90 -13.17
N GLU A 4 -0.38 -9.05 -13.73
CA GLU A 4 -0.07 -9.23 -15.15
C GLU A 4 -1.30 -8.91 -16.02
N LEU A 5 -2.45 -9.50 -15.69
CA LEU A 5 -3.71 -9.22 -16.40
C LEU A 5 -4.17 -7.78 -16.24
N PHE A 6 -3.85 -7.10 -15.13
CA PHE A 6 -4.14 -5.68 -14.95
C PHE A 6 -3.22 -4.81 -15.79
N ASP A 7 -1.93 -5.15 -15.86
CA ASP A 7 -0.92 -4.45 -16.65
C ASP A 7 -1.20 -4.53 -18.16
N ASP A 8 -1.78 -5.64 -18.62
CA ASP A 8 -2.23 -5.86 -20.00
C ASP A 8 -3.48 -5.03 -20.37
N GLN A 9 -4.15 -4.38 -19.41
CA GLN A 9 -5.33 -3.57 -19.70
C GLN A 9 -4.96 -2.25 -20.38
N PRO A 10 -5.87 -1.69 -21.23
CA PRO A 10 -5.70 -0.37 -21.82
C PRO A 10 -5.39 0.70 -20.77
N ILE A 11 -4.54 1.68 -21.14
CA ILE A 11 -4.12 2.76 -20.24
C ILE A 11 -5.33 3.48 -19.63
N ALA A 12 -6.39 3.70 -20.41
CA ALA A 12 -7.62 4.33 -19.94
C ALA A 12 -8.26 3.56 -18.77
N TYR A 13 -8.28 2.22 -18.83
CA TYR A 13 -8.81 1.40 -17.75
C TYR A 13 -7.91 1.46 -16.53
N ARG A 14 -6.58 1.32 -16.70
CA ARG A 14 -5.63 1.41 -15.59
C ARG A 14 -5.70 2.76 -14.88
N GLN A 15 -5.86 3.86 -15.62
CA GLN A 15 -6.05 5.21 -15.07
C GLN A 15 -7.41 5.40 -14.40
N SER A 16 -8.47 4.70 -14.83
CA SER A 16 -9.76 4.74 -14.12
C SER A 16 -9.71 4.03 -12.76
N VAL A 17 -8.83 3.03 -12.60
CA VAL A 17 -8.67 2.28 -11.34
C VAL A 17 -7.64 2.92 -10.42
N LEU A 18 -6.49 3.33 -10.98
CA LEU A 18 -5.37 3.94 -10.27
C LEU A 18 -5.03 5.31 -10.87
N PRO A 19 -5.92 6.31 -10.71
CA PRO A 19 -5.75 7.62 -11.32
C PRO A 19 -4.49 8.31 -10.80
N GLN A 20 -3.72 8.92 -11.69
CA GLN A 20 -2.49 9.64 -11.33
C GLN A 20 -2.73 10.78 -10.34
N SER A 21 -3.96 11.34 -10.31
CA SER A 21 -4.37 12.38 -9.36
C SER A 21 -4.57 11.89 -7.92
N CYS A 22 -4.42 10.60 -7.66
CA CYS A 22 -4.47 10.05 -6.30
C CYS A 22 -3.05 10.02 -5.71
N ASP A 23 -2.76 11.00 -4.86
CA ASP A 23 -1.44 11.25 -4.27
C ASP A 23 -1.07 10.27 -3.14
N VAL A 24 -2.06 9.72 -2.44
CA VAL A 24 -1.85 8.76 -1.35
C VAL A 24 -2.24 7.36 -1.79
N ARG A 25 -1.26 6.47 -1.86
CA ARG A 25 -1.47 5.05 -2.18
C ARG A 25 -0.83 4.16 -1.12
N ILE A 26 -1.58 3.14 -0.70
CA ILE A 26 -1.13 2.15 0.28
C ILE A 26 -1.45 0.76 -0.26
N ALA A 27 -0.43 -0.07 -0.46
CA ALA A 27 -0.61 -1.49 -0.75
C ALA A 27 -0.59 -2.29 0.55
N CYS A 28 -1.46 -3.30 0.64
CA CYS A 28 -1.53 -4.20 1.80
C CYS A 28 -1.53 -5.65 1.32
N GLU A 29 -0.49 -6.40 1.71
CA GLU A 29 -0.35 -7.81 1.37
C GLU A 29 0.52 -8.50 2.42
N ALA A 30 0.15 -9.71 2.86
CA ALA A 30 0.96 -10.54 3.75
C ALA A 30 2.14 -11.21 2.99
N GLY A 31 2.90 -10.39 2.26
CA GLY A 31 4.04 -10.72 1.43
C GLY A 31 5.05 -9.59 1.43
N VAL A 32 6.07 -9.69 0.59
CA VAL A 32 7.12 -8.65 0.50
C VAL A 32 6.65 -7.46 -0.35
N ARG A 33 7.25 -6.29 -0.11
CA ARG A 33 6.95 -5.06 -0.86
C ARG A 33 7.26 -5.17 -2.35
N GLN A 34 8.28 -5.95 -2.72
CA GLN A 34 8.83 -5.98 -4.07
C GLN A 34 7.75 -6.24 -5.12
N GLY A 35 7.65 -5.35 -6.09
CA GLY A 35 6.67 -5.40 -7.18
C GLY A 35 5.47 -4.48 -6.96
N TRP A 36 5.21 -4.04 -5.72
CA TRP A 36 4.12 -3.09 -5.45
C TRP A 36 4.48 -1.65 -5.83
N GLU A 37 5.77 -1.32 -5.93
CA GLU A 37 6.27 0.04 -6.21
C GLU A 37 5.68 0.62 -7.51
N LYS A 38 5.42 -0.23 -8.53
CA LYS A 38 4.83 0.21 -9.81
C LYS A 38 3.41 0.77 -9.67
N TYR A 39 2.68 0.40 -8.62
CA TYR A 39 1.31 0.86 -8.39
C TYR A 39 1.23 1.95 -7.33
N ILE A 40 2.01 1.83 -6.25
CA ILE A 40 1.96 2.81 -5.14
C ILE A 40 2.85 4.03 -5.38
N GLY A 41 3.80 3.94 -6.33
CA GLY A 41 4.69 5.04 -6.69
C GLY A 41 5.78 5.33 -5.65
N ALA A 42 6.58 6.37 -5.91
CA ALA A 42 7.72 6.75 -5.06
C ALA A 42 7.31 7.16 -3.64
N ASN A 43 6.14 7.80 -3.50
CA ASN A 43 5.58 8.23 -2.22
C ASN A 43 4.62 7.19 -1.61
N GLY A 44 4.62 5.98 -2.16
CA GLY A 44 3.68 4.92 -1.79
C GLY A 44 4.04 4.21 -0.49
N HIS A 45 3.02 3.90 0.31
CA HIS A 45 3.15 3.16 1.56
C HIS A 45 2.82 1.67 1.37
N PHE A 46 3.37 0.82 2.24
CA PHE A 46 3.17 -0.62 2.18
C PHE A 46 2.94 -1.19 3.58
N VAL A 47 1.95 -2.08 3.70
CA VAL A 47 1.66 -2.88 4.88
C VAL A 47 1.84 -4.34 4.50
N GLY A 48 2.83 -5.01 5.11
CA GLY A 48 3.17 -6.38 4.76
C GLY A 48 4.43 -6.86 5.49
N MET A 49 5.14 -7.79 4.88
CA MET A 49 6.29 -8.48 5.49
C MET A 49 7.61 -7.80 5.13
N PHE A 50 8.45 -7.58 6.15
CA PHE A 50 9.83 -7.07 6.02
C PHE A 50 10.88 -8.05 6.58
N SER A 51 10.44 -9.20 7.07
CA SER A 51 11.27 -10.27 7.63
C SER A 51 10.65 -11.62 7.28
N PHE A 52 11.32 -12.71 7.68
CA PHE A 52 10.66 -14.01 7.77
C PHE A 52 9.50 -13.99 8.78
N GLY A 53 8.68 -15.03 8.72
CA GLY A 53 7.58 -15.23 9.66
C GLY A 53 8.05 -15.70 11.05
N ALA A 54 7.07 -16.01 11.88
CA ALA A 54 7.27 -16.60 13.20
C ALA A 54 6.24 -17.72 13.44
N SER A 55 6.51 -18.58 14.42
CA SER A 55 5.58 -19.62 14.83
C SER A 55 4.57 -19.07 15.83
N GLY A 56 3.29 -19.05 15.49
CA GLY A 56 2.22 -18.60 16.37
C GLY A 56 0.83 -18.63 15.71
N PRO A 57 -0.24 -18.38 16.46
CA PRO A 57 -1.59 -18.25 15.91
C PRO A 57 -1.65 -17.10 14.90
N ALA A 58 -2.35 -17.30 13.78
CA ALA A 58 -2.37 -16.33 12.68
C ALA A 58 -2.76 -14.91 13.15
N ASN A 59 -3.82 -14.75 13.94
CA ASN A 59 -4.26 -13.43 14.42
C ASN A 59 -3.15 -12.70 15.19
N GLU A 60 -2.42 -13.40 16.06
CA GLU A 60 -1.30 -12.82 16.80
C GLU A 60 -0.15 -12.45 15.87
N LEU A 61 0.10 -13.24 14.82
CA LEU A 61 1.12 -12.93 13.82
C LEU A 61 0.75 -11.70 12.99
N TYR A 62 -0.51 -11.55 12.55
CA TYR A 62 -0.97 -10.35 11.83
C TYR A 62 -0.77 -9.08 12.67
N ASP A 63 -1.07 -9.13 13.98
CA ASP A 63 -0.85 -8.00 14.90
C ASP A 63 0.62 -7.75 15.23
N HIS A 64 1.42 -8.82 15.31
CA HIS A 64 2.86 -8.75 15.50
C HIS A 64 3.53 -8.05 14.31
N PHE A 65 3.21 -8.47 13.09
CA PHE A 65 3.74 -7.89 11.85
C PHE A 65 3.03 -6.62 11.39
N LYS A 66 2.06 -6.11 12.17
CA LYS A 66 1.29 -4.88 11.87
C LYS A 66 0.53 -4.94 10.54
N ILE A 67 0.12 -6.12 10.12
CA ILE A 67 -0.74 -6.32 8.96
C ILE A 67 -2.19 -6.22 9.45
N ASN A 68 -2.61 -5.02 9.83
CA ASN A 68 -3.95 -4.81 10.37
C ASN A 68 -4.53 -3.44 9.99
N ALA A 69 -5.83 -3.29 10.20
CA ALA A 69 -6.57 -2.08 9.83
C ALA A 69 -6.03 -0.83 10.54
N ALA A 70 -5.62 -0.95 11.80
CA ALA A 70 -5.08 0.18 12.57
C ALA A 70 -3.80 0.74 11.92
N GLN A 71 -2.91 -0.13 11.46
CA GLN A 71 -1.70 0.29 10.75
C GLN A 71 -2.01 0.98 9.43
N ILE A 72 -2.95 0.46 8.65
CA ILE A 72 -3.37 1.07 7.37
C ILE A 72 -3.93 2.47 7.60
N VAL A 73 -4.84 2.62 8.58
CA VAL A 73 -5.46 3.92 8.93
C VAL A 73 -4.40 4.91 9.42
N SER A 74 -3.48 4.47 10.27
CA SER A 74 -2.40 5.33 10.78
C SER A 74 -1.53 5.86 9.63
N LEU A 75 -1.11 5.00 8.70
CA LEU A 75 -0.33 5.41 7.53
C LEU A 75 -1.11 6.38 6.63
N ALA A 76 -2.40 6.11 6.39
CA ALA A 76 -3.26 6.98 5.59
C ALA A 76 -3.38 8.39 6.21
N GLN A 77 -3.60 8.47 7.53
CA GLN A 77 -3.71 9.74 8.25
C GLN A 77 -2.40 10.55 8.19
N VAL A 78 -1.26 9.88 8.38
CA VAL A 78 0.06 10.54 8.28
C VAL A 78 0.29 11.05 6.86
N ALA A 79 0.02 10.22 5.84
CA ALA A 79 0.22 10.58 4.45
C ALA A 79 -0.65 11.77 4.02
N ILE A 80 -1.92 11.78 4.39
CA ILE A 80 -2.85 12.87 4.07
C ILE A 80 -2.40 14.18 4.73
N ARG A 81 -2.06 14.16 6.02
CA ARG A 81 -1.58 15.36 6.73
C ARG A 81 -0.32 15.95 6.11
N GLY A 82 0.61 15.09 5.67
CA GLY A 82 1.83 15.54 5.00
C GLY A 82 1.57 16.30 3.70
N LEU A 83 0.45 16.02 3.01
CA LEU A 83 0.05 16.78 1.82
C LEU A 83 -0.47 18.18 2.19
N ASP A 84 -1.23 18.29 3.26
CA ASP A 84 -1.78 19.57 3.75
C ASP A 84 -0.63 20.53 4.14
N ASP A 85 0.39 20.02 4.81
CA ASP A 85 1.57 20.80 5.22
C ASP A 85 2.39 21.29 4.02
N SER A 86 2.52 20.46 2.98
CA SER A 86 3.27 20.79 1.75
C SER A 86 2.57 21.82 0.85
N SER A 87 1.26 22.03 1.03
CA SER A 87 0.46 22.97 0.23
C SER A 87 0.44 24.39 0.78
N THR A 88 1.01 24.60 1.98
CA THR A 88 1.00 25.89 2.70
C THR A 88 2.33 26.66 2.61
N THR A 89 3.32 26.15 1.87
CA THR A 89 4.62 26.80 1.60
C THR A 89 4.72 27.20 0.13
#